data_AF-A0A495YSP6-F1
#
_entry.id   AF-A0A495YSP6-F1
#
_cell.length_a   1.000
_cell.length_b   1.000
_cell.length_c   1.000
_cell.angle_alpha   90.00
_cell.angle_beta   90.00
_cell.angle_gamma   90.00
#
_symmetry.space_group_name_H-M   'P 1'
#
loop_
_entity.id
_entity.type
_entity.pdbx_description
1 polymer ?
#
loop_
_entity_poly.entity_id
_entity_poly.type
_entity_poly.pdbx_seq_one_letter_code
_entity_poly.pdbx_strand_id
1 'polypeptide(L)'
;MTTPHTIALIVDPEYGERIRDVAAGVRHTWVVASDANDAVVERIWRQARTERTSGDDRSVTKFDRSGDDRESVCERILDGIDDHHGRPAHRHGYTALDVHGVALSARLRSALVARGFAAFTPTNDGFLACMPPSTDR
;
A
#
# COMPACT_ATOMS: atom_id res chain seq x y z
N MET A 1 18.17 1.57 14.03
CA MET A 1 16.84 2.06 13.64
C MET A 1 16.26 1.03 12.68
N THR A 2 15.17 0.37 13.05
CA THR A 2 14.47 -0.54 12.14
C THR A 2 13.82 0.31 11.04
N THR A 3 14.04 -0.05 9.77
CA THR A 3 13.33 0.58 8.65
C THR A 3 11.83 0.35 8.85
N PRO A 4 10.97 1.39 8.67
CA PRO A 4 9.54 1.23 8.84
C PRO A 4 9.01 0.15 7.91
N HIS A 5 8.17 -0.74 8.44
CA HIS A 5 7.51 -1.74 7.62
C HIS A 5 6.42 -1.02 6.82
N THR A 6 6.76 -0.73 5.56
CA THR A 6 5.96 0.12 4.67
C THR A 6 5.16 -0.74 3.71
N ILE A 7 3.86 -0.46 3.63
CA ILE A 7 2.95 -0.98 2.61
C ILE A 7 2.71 0.13 1.60
N ALA A 8 2.87 -0.16 0.31
CA ALA A 8 2.43 0.75 -0.74
C ALA A 8 0.98 0.44 -1.14
N LEU A 9 0.15 1.46 -1.27
CA LEU A 9 -1.23 1.38 -1.71
C LEU A 9 -1.44 2.28 -2.93
N ILE A 10 -1.67 1.68 -4.08
CA ILE A 10 -1.84 2.36 -5.36
C ILE A 10 -3.33 2.31 -5.75
N VAL A 11 -3.99 3.46 -5.67
CA VAL A 11 -5.42 3.64 -6.04
C VAL A 11 -5.62 4.41 -7.35
N ASP A 12 -4.53 4.81 -8.02
CA ASP A 12 -4.61 5.36 -9.38
C ASP A 12 -4.76 4.21 -10.41
N PRO A 13 -5.88 4.14 -11.16
CA PRO A 13 -6.03 3.15 -12.22
C PRO A 13 -5.03 3.35 -13.37
N GLU A 14 -4.44 4.53 -13.52
CA GLU A 14 -3.49 4.85 -14.59
C GLU A 14 -2.03 4.87 -14.08
N TYR A 15 -1.74 4.20 -12.96
CA TYR A 15 -0.39 4.22 -12.38
C TYR A 15 0.62 3.50 -13.28
N GLY A 16 0.22 2.35 -13.83
CA GLY A 16 0.90 1.64 -14.91
C GLY A 16 2.33 1.23 -14.56
N GLU A 17 3.28 1.53 -15.44
CA GLU A 17 4.68 1.06 -15.33
C GLU A 17 5.37 1.52 -14.04
N ARG A 18 4.93 2.64 -13.44
CA ARG A 18 5.42 3.16 -12.15
C ARG A 18 5.22 2.18 -10.98
N ILE A 19 4.33 1.19 -11.12
CA ILE A 19 4.16 0.12 -10.12
C ILE A 19 5.49 -0.60 -9.86
N ARG A 20 6.35 -0.77 -10.88
CA ARG A 20 7.63 -1.49 -10.72
C ARG A 20 8.57 -0.81 -9.75
N ASP A 21 8.69 0.52 -9.87
CA ASP A 21 9.59 1.31 -9.04
C ASP A 21 9.13 1.27 -7.57
N VAL A 22 7.82 1.39 -7.35
CA VAL A 22 7.21 1.26 -6.01
C VAL A 22 7.42 -0.15 -5.46
N ALA A 23 7.08 -1.19 -6.23
CA ALA A 23 7.19 -2.58 -5.81
C ALA A 23 8.63 -3.03 -5.56
N ALA A 24 9.63 -2.38 -6.15
CA ALA A 24 11.04 -2.62 -5.85
C ALA A 24 11.46 -2.04 -4.48
N GLY A 25 10.81 -0.95 -4.05
CA GLY A 25 11.11 -0.21 -2.83
C GLY A 25 10.46 -0.74 -1.56
N VAL A 26 9.35 -1.50 -1.66
CA VAL A 26 8.59 -2.00 -0.50
C VAL A 26 8.38 -3.51 -0.53
N ARG A 27 8.00 -4.09 0.62
CA ARG A 27 7.70 -5.52 0.74
C ARG A 27 6.31 -5.88 0.23
N HIS A 28 5.32 -5.01 0.43
CA HIS A 28 3.96 -5.32 0.01
C HIS A 28 3.38 -4.12 -0.73
N THR A 29 2.90 -4.38 -1.94
CA THR A 29 2.24 -3.37 -2.79
C THR A 29 0.82 -3.83 -3.09
N TRP A 30 -0.16 -3.01 -2.75
CA TRP A 30 -1.57 -3.23 -3.06
C TRP A 30 -1.96 -2.32 -4.20
N VAL A 31 -2.51 -2.88 -5.28
CA VAL A 31 -2.78 -2.17 -6.53
C VAL A 31 -4.24 -2.34 -6.94
N VAL A 32 -4.89 -1.21 -7.24
CA VAL A 32 -6.24 -1.20 -7.80
C VAL A 32 -6.24 -1.80 -9.21
N ALA A 33 -7.21 -2.67 -9.48
CA ALA A 33 -7.39 -3.30 -10.79
C ALA A 33 -7.80 -2.28 -11.86
N SER A 34 -7.12 -2.34 -13.01
CA SER A 34 -7.38 -1.56 -14.21
C SER A 34 -6.60 -2.14 -15.38
N ASP A 35 -6.99 -1.84 -16.63
CA ASP A 35 -6.26 -2.34 -17.80
C ASP A 35 -4.76 -1.96 -17.78
N ALA A 36 -4.45 -0.71 -17.36
CA ALA A 36 -3.08 -0.22 -17.29
C ALA A 36 -2.26 -0.89 -16.16
N ASN A 37 -2.86 -1.09 -14.98
CA ASN A 37 -2.17 -1.70 -13.85
C ASN A 37 -2.06 -3.22 -14.02
N ASP A 38 -3.09 -3.87 -14.55
CA ASP A 38 -3.19 -5.32 -14.70
C ASP A 38 -2.08 -5.87 -15.59
N ALA A 39 -1.83 -5.21 -16.73
CA ALA A 39 -0.75 -5.57 -17.65
C ALA A 39 0.64 -5.55 -16.97
N VAL A 40 0.82 -4.67 -15.98
CA VAL A 40 2.08 -4.52 -15.24
C VAL A 40 2.18 -5.55 -14.11
N VAL A 41 1.13 -5.70 -13.31
CA VAL A 41 1.06 -6.67 -12.21
C VAL A 41 1.26 -8.09 -12.72
N GLU A 42 0.61 -8.46 -13.83
CA GLU A 42 0.78 -9.78 -14.45
C GLU A 42 2.22 -10.03 -14.93
N ARG A 43 2.88 -8.99 -15.45
CA ARG A 43 4.29 -9.10 -15.88
C ARG A 43 5.19 -9.30 -14.66
N ILE A 44 4.97 -8.57 -13.56
CA ILE A 44 5.70 -8.74 -12.30
C ILE A 44 5.54 -10.18 -11.79
N TRP A 45 4.31 -10.70 -11.73
CA TRP A 45 4.06 -12.08 -11.29
C TRP A 45 4.70 -13.12 -12.21
N ARG A 46 4.70 -12.89 -13.53
CA ARG A 46 5.36 -13.79 -14.49
C ARG A 46 6.87 -13.83 -14.25
N GLN A 47 7.50 -12.67 -14.08
CA GLN A 47 8.94 -12.57 -13.82
C GLN A 47 9.32 -13.27 -12.51
N ALA A 48 8.58 -13.02 -11.42
CA ALA A 48 8.82 -13.65 -10.13
C ALA A 48 8.73 -15.20 -10.20
N ARG A 49 7.78 -15.73 -10.99
CA ARG A 49 7.66 -17.18 -11.23
C ARG A 49 8.83 -17.75 -12.02
N THR A 50 9.29 -17.03 -13.04
CA THR A 50 10.41 -17.46 -13.90
C THR A 50 11.73 -17.46 -13.15
N GLU A 51 11.98 -16.43 -12.34
CA GLU A 51 13.24 -16.24 -11.62
C GLU A 51 13.37 -17.15 -10.39
N ARG A 52 12.30 -17.88 -10.01
CA ARG A 52 12.23 -18.69 -8.77
C ARG A 52 12.74 -17.93 -7.55
N THR A 53 12.51 -16.62 -7.52
CA THR A 53 12.87 -15.73 -6.42
C THR A 53 11.89 -15.96 -5.28
N SER A 54 11.83 -17.19 -4.75
CA SER A 54 10.97 -17.58 -3.63
C SER A 54 11.42 -16.97 -2.29
N GLY A 55 12.42 -16.09 -2.31
CA GLY A 55 13.03 -15.48 -1.13
C GLY A 55 13.03 -13.94 -1.11
N ASP A 56 12.55 -13.27 -2.17
CA ASP A 56 12.22 -11.85 -2.06
C ASP A 56 10.81 -11.77 -1.49
N ASP A 57 10.67 -11.37 -0.23
CA ASP A 57 9.39 -11.12 0.46
C ASP A 57 8.56 -9.99 -0.17
N ARG A 58 8.85 -9.61 -1.43
CA ARG A 58 8.15 -8.58 -2.19
C ARG A 58 6.93 -9.19 -2.87
N SER A 59 5.75 -8.83 -2.40
CA SER A 59 4.48 -9.25 -2.99
C SER A 59 3.69 -8.08 -3.57
N VAL A 60 3.03 -8.33 -4.70
CA VAL A 60 2.08 -7.41 -5.31
C VAL A 60 0.70 -8.06 -5.27
N THR A 61 -0.24 -7.41 -4.58
CA THR A 61 -1.62 -7.84 -4.42
C THR A 61 -2.52 -6.93 -5.25
N LYS A 62 -3.36 -7.52 -6.10
CA LYS A 62 -4.36 -6.79 -6.87
C LYS A 62 -5.71 -6.81 -6.15
N PHE A 63 -6.41 -5.69 -6.11
CA PHE A 63 -7.76 -5.59 -5.56
C PHE A 63 -8.72 -4.86 -6.50
N ASP A 64 -9.99 -5.21 -6.45
CA ASP A 64 -11.01 -4.65 -7.34
C ASP A 64 -11.37 -3.21 -6.99
N ARG A 65 -11.70 -2.41 -8.01
CA ARG A 65 -12.01 -0.98 -7.90
C ARG A 65 -13.47 -0.64 -7.56
N SER A 66 -14.35 -1.64 -7.40
CA SER A 66 -15.83 -1.55 -7.31
C SER A 66 -16.29 -0.17 -6.87
N GLY A 67 -16.96 0.49 -7.81
CA GLY A 67 -16.99 1.96 -7.93
C GLY A 67 -17.60 2.70 -6.76
N ASP A 68 -16.92 3.78 -6.39
CA ASP A 68 -17.41 4.89 -5.57
C ASP A 68 -16.61 6.15 -5.98
N ASP A 69 -15.30 6.14 -5.78
CA ASP A 69 -14.29 7.11 -6.24
C ASP A 69 -12.92 6.67 -5.67
N ARG A 70 -11.80 7.33 -6.01
CA ARG A 70 -10.46 6.91 -5.52
C ARG A 70 -10.32 7.00 -4.00
N GLU A 71 -10.95 7.98 -3.37
CA GLU A 71 -10.92 8.17 -1.92
C GLU A 71 -11.70 7.06 -1.21
N SER A 72 -12.91 6.75 -1.68
CA SER A 72 -13.73 5.67 -1.14
C SER A 72 -13.09 4.29 -1.36
N VAL A 73 -12.46 4.07 -2.52
CA VAL A 73 -11.67 2.86 -2.79
C VAL A 73 -10.48 2.76 -1.83
N CYS A 74 -9.77 3.87 -1.60
CA CYS A 74 -8.66 3.94 -0.66
C CYS A 74 -9.09 3.62 0.77
N GLU A 75 -10.22 4.15 1.24
CA GLU A 75 -10.71 3.89 2.59
C GLU A 75 -11.14 2.42 2.77
N ARG A 76 -11.89 1.88 1.80
CA ARG A 76 -12.42 0.51 1.85
C ARG A 76 -11.32 -0.53 1.96
N ILE A 77 -10.21 -0.35 1.24
CA ILE A 77 -9.13 -1.35 1.21
C ILE A 77 -8.27 -1.34 2.48
N LEU A 78 -8.35 -0.30 3.33
CA LEU A 78 -7.59 -0.24 4.57
C LEU A 78 -7.89 -1.44 5.49
N ASP A 79 -9.15 -1.87 5.59
CA ASP A 79 -9.52 -3.04 6.40
C ASP A 79 -8.86 -4.32 5.85
N GLY A 80 -8.84 -4.49 4.53
CA GLY A 80 -8.16 -5.62 3.90
C GLY A 80 -6.64 -5.62 4.13
N ILE A 81 -6.01 -4.45 4.16
CA ILE A 81 -4.58 -4.31 4.49
C ILE A 81 -4.35 -4.65 5.97
N ASP A 82 -5.19 -4.15 6.88
CA ASP A 82 -5.10 -4.41 8.31
C ASP A 82 -5.26 -5.90 8.63
N ASP A 83 -6.18 -6.60 7.95
CA ASP A 83 -6.39 -8.04 8.10
C ASP A 83 -5.14 -8.86 7.69
N HIS A 84 -4.41 -8.41 6.65
CA HIS A 84 -3.24 -9.13 6.14
C HIS A 84 -1.93 -8.75 6.83
N HIS A 85 -1.78 -7.49 7.25
CA HIS A 85 -0.51 -6.93 7.69
C HIS A 85 -0.55 -6.22 9.04
N GLY A 86 -1.72 -6.06 9.66
CA GLY A 86 -1.90 -5.42 10.95
C GLY A 86 -1.30 -6.23 12.12
N ARG A 87 -1.39 -5.65 13.33
CA ARG A 87 -0.95 -6.32 14.57
C ARG A 87 -1.54 -7.71 14.82
N PRO A 88 -2.81 -8.00 14.47
CA PRO A 88 -3.35 -9.36 14.60
C PRO A 88 -2.60 -10.38 13.73
N ALA A 89 -2.05 -9.95 12.58
CA ALA A 89 -1.32 -10.79 11.63
C ALA A 89 0.19 -10.87 11.94
N HIS A 90 0.79 -9.79 12.47
CA HIS A 90 2.23 -9.71 12.74
C HIS A 90 2.57 -8.99 14.06
N ARG A 91 3.55 -9.51 14.81
CA ARG A 91 3.99 -9.01 16.14
C ARG A 91 4.31 -7.50 16.18
N HIS A 92 4.64 -6.88 15.04
CA HIS A 92 4.91 -5.45 14.92
C HIS A 92 3.99 -4.68 13.95
N GLY A 93 3.14 -5.38 13.19
CA GLY A 93 2.31 -4.80 12.12
C GLY A 93 3.14 -4.05 11.06
N TYR A 94 2.45 -3.45 10.07
CA TYR A 94 3.05 -2.39 9.26
C TYR A 94 3.02 -1.06 10.04
N THR A 95 4.01 -0.20 9.83
CA THR A 95 4.15 1.08 10.54
C THR A 95 4.10 2.30 9.64
N ALA A 96 4.08 2.09 8.33
CA ALA A 96 3.91 3.14 7.34
C ALA A 96 3.04 2.67 6.17
N LEU A 97 2.23 3.58 5.65
CA LEU A 97 1.39 3.39 4.46
C LEU A 97 1.72 4.49 3.45
N ASP A 98 2.25 4.10 2.30
CA ASP A 98 2.58 4.99 1.18
C ASP A 98 1.45 4.92 0.14
N VAL A 99 0.66 5.98 0.04
CA VAL A 99 -0.57 6.00 -0.76
C VAL A 99 -0.35 6.81 -2.04
N HIS A 100 -0.68 6.22 -3.19
CA HIS A 100 -0.54 6.81 -4.51
C HIS A 100 -1.88 6.89 -5.23
N GLY A 101 -2.17 8.01 -5.88
CA GLY A 101 -3.36 8.24 -6.70
C GLY A 101 -4.47 9.06 -6.04
N VAL A 102 -4.32 9.43 -4.77
CA VAL A 102 -5.28 10.25 -4.04
C VAL A 102 -4.55 11.15 -3.05
N ALA A 103 -4.96 12.43 -3.00
CA ALA A 103 -4.43 13.36 -2.02
C ALA A 103 -5.01 13.07 -0.62
N LEU A 104 -4.28 13.44 0.44
CA LEU A 104 -4.77 13.29 1.81
C LEU A 104 -5.94 14.25 2.08
N SER A 105 -7.16 13.73 2.15
CA SER A 105 -8.35 14.46 2.56
C SER A 105 -8.54 14.42 4.08
N ALA A 106 -9.49 15.21 4.60
CA ALA A 106 -9.90 15.15 6.00
C ALA A 106 -10.54 13.79 6.38
N ARG A 107 -11.27 13.17 5.45
CA ARG A 107 -11.92 11.86 5.64
C ARG A 107 -10.89 10.75 5.71
N LEU A 108 -9.96 10.66 4.74
CA LEU A 108 -8.86 9.70 4.77
C LEU A 108 -7.98 9.88 6.01
N ARG A 109 -7.65 11.13 6.36
CA ARG A 109 -6.90 11.42 7.58
C ARG A 109 -7.61 10.87 8.83
N SER A 110 -8.92 11.05 8.93
CA SER A 110 -9.71 10.56 10.07
C SER A 110 -9.71 9.02 10.13
N ALA A 111 -9.87 8.35 8.98
CA ALA A 111 -9.80 6.90 8.87
C ALA A 111 -8.42 6.34 9.25
N LEU A 112 -7.34 7.02 8.88
CA LEU A 112 -5.97 6.63 9.23
C LEU A 112 -5.64 6.88 10.71
N VAL A 113 -6.11 8.00 11.28
CA VAL A 113 -5.96 8.27 12.72
C VAL A 113 -6.67 7.20 13.55
N ALA A 114 -7.85 6.75 13.15
CA ALA A 114 -8.56 5.66 13.82
C ALA A 114 -7.77 4.34 13.84
N ARG A 115 -6.82 4.17 12.92
CA ARG A 115 -5.91 3.02 12.81
C ARG A 115 -4.55 3.24 13.49
N GLY A 116 -4.34 4.39 14.12
CA GLY A 116 -3.12 4.70 14.90
C GLY A 116 -2.04 5.46 14.13
N PHE A 117 -2.30 5.89 12.90
CA PHE A 117 -1.40 6.79 12.17
C PHE A 117 -1.42 8.20 12.78
N ALA A 118 -0.25 8.81 12.93
CA ALA A 118 -0.12 10.11 13.59
C ALA A 118 0.65 11.15 12.75
N ALA A 119 1.56 10.70 11.88
CA ALA A 119 2.34 11.58 11.00
C ALA A 119 1.89 11.40 9.56
N PHE A 120 1.72 12.51 8.85
CA PHE A 120 1.23 12.54 7.48
C PHE A 120 2.06 13.52 6.65
N THR A 121 2.62 13.04 5.54
CA THR A 121 3.45 13.82 4.63
C THR A 121 2.87 13.74 3.22
N PRO A 122 2.34 14.84 2.67
CA PRO A 122 1.93 14.87 1.26
C PRO A 122 3.10 14.56 0.33
N THR A 123 2.82 13.85 -0.77
CA THR A 123 3.76 13.61 -1.87
C THR A 123 3.22 14.23 -3.16
N ASN A 124 3.97 14.14 -4.25
CA ASN A 124 3.52 14.64 -5.56
C ASN A 124 2.34 13.85 -6.14
N ASP A 125 2.18 12.61 -5.70
CA ASP A 125 1.24 11.63 -6.23
C ASP A 125 0.33 11.01 -5.17
N GLY A 126 0.39 11.49 -3.93
CA GLY A 126 -0.49 11.09 -2.83
C GLY A 126 0.04 11.53 -1.47
N PHE A 127 0.28 10.58 -0.57
CA PHE A 127 0.79 10.87 0.77
C PHE A 127 1.40 9.65 1.47
N LEU A 128 2.32 9.90 2.39
CA LEU A 128 2.85 8.92 3.33
C LEU A 128 2.19 9.12 4.71
N ALA A 129 1.65 8.05 5.29
CA ALA A 129 1.16 8.01 6.66
C ALA A 129 2.07 7.11 7.53
N CYS A 130 2.51 7.60 8.69
CA CYS A 130 3.34 6.85 9.61
C CYS A 130 2.72 6.76 11.01
N MET A 131 2.83 5.58 11.62
CA MET A 131 2.57 5.40 13.04
C MET A 131 3.63 6.13 13.89
N PRO A 132 3.29 6.54 15.12
CA PRO A 132 4.28 7.08 16.04
C PRO A 132 5.36 6.02 16.34
N PRO A 133 6.60 6.43 16.65
CA PRO A 133 7.63 5.51 17.09
C PRO A 133 7.09 4.73 18.31
N SER A 134 7.14 3.39 18.23
CA SER A 134 6.74 2.55 19.36
C SER A 134 7.62 2.92 20.55
N THR A 135 7.04 3.60 21.54
CA THR A 135 7.71 3.85 22.80
C THR A 135 7.51 2.57 23.60
N ASP A 136 8.43 1.63 23.45
CA ASP A 136 8.46 0.43 24.29
C ASP A 136 8.57 0.90 25.74
N ARG A 137 7.57 0.58 26.56
CA ARG A 137 7.50 0.97 27.97
C ARG A 137 7.21 -0.26 28.82
#